data_AF-A0A7J7VMU2-F1
#
_entry.id   AF-A0A7J7VMU2-F1
#
_cell.length_a   1.000
_cell.length_b   1.000
_cell.length_c   1.000
_cell.angle_alpha   90.00
_cell.angle_beta   90.00
_cell.angle_gamma   90.00
#
_symmetry.space_group_name_H-M   'P 1'
#
loop_
_entity.id
_entity.type
_entity.pdbx_description
1 polymer ?
#
loop_
_entity_poly.entity_id
_entity_poly.type
_entity_poly.pdbx_seq_one_letter_code
_entity_poly.pdbx_strand_id
1 'polypeptide(L)'
;MGPIGLPAPPMGGRGPAGYPMGPMGPPAPPIDFKQLQEEVSQKVEAAELSKGLHGVVFSNLQAMLGDCKALQDLMDKLELEPFGHLDGPGGTILTELQKDSRYPGVGSKFLLLYLLEALMVLSDIQLGLLAQSLEKRILLPQRDLVRSILEPNFNCSQNTPFTLQPELLAPLQGEGLDITYGLLDECGLQMEPNSPRSTWDPEAQEPLSALYGTLSVLRQLAEA
;
A
#
# COMPACT_ATOMS: atom_id res chain seq x y z
N MET A 1 8.21 -16.01 -2.63
CA MET A 1 8.35 -14.57 -2.92
C MET A 1 9.67 -14.10 -2.34
N GLY A 2 10.44 -13.30 -3.08
CA GLY A 2 11.59 -12.60 -2.51
C GLY A 2 11.16 -11.19 -2.07
N PRO A 3 11.80 -10.59 -1.05
CA PRO A 3 11.46 -9.25 -0.59
C PRO A 3 11.90 -8.17 -1.59
N ILE A 4 11.37 -6.96 -1.43
CA ILE A 4 11.73 -5.76 -2.18
C ILE A 4 13.24 -5.55 -2.11
N GLY A 5 13.92 -5.88 -3.21
CA GLY A 5 15.33 -5.60 -3.42
C GLY A 5 15.46 -4.36 -4.28
N LEU A 6 15.56 -3.18 -3.65
CA LEU A 6 16.17 -2.02 -4.31
C LEU A 6 17.54 -2.45 -4.86
N PRO A 7 17.87 -2.14 -6.13
CA PRO A 7 19.17 -2.47 -6.68
C PRO A 7 20.25 -1.72 -5.88
N ALA A 8 21.17 -2.47 -5.26
CA ALA A 8 22.32 -1.88 -4.58
C ALA A 8 23.12 -1.00 -5.56
N PRO A 9 23.59 0.19 -5.15
CA PRO A 9 24.46 1.00 -5.98
C PRO A 9 25.75 0.23 -6.26
N PRO A 10 26.37 0.40 -7.44
CA PRO A 10 27.57 -0.34 -7.79
C PRO A 10 28.71 0.04 -6.84
N MET A 11 29.03 -0.89 -5.93
CA MET A 11 30.22 -0.83 -5.08
C MET A 11 31.46 -0.80 -5.98
N GLY A 12 32.12 0.35 -6.04
CA GLY A 12 33.41 0.54 -6.71
C GLY A 12 34.51 -0.25 -6.02
N GLY A 13 34.62 -1.54 -6.34
CA GLY A 13 35.70 -2.41 -5.88
C GLY A 13 36.64 -2.78 -7.04
N ARG A 14 37.90 -2.34 -6.97
CA ARG A 14 38.98 -2.81 -7.85
C ARG A 14 39.17 -4.32 -7.68
N GLY A 15 38.73 -5.10 -8.67
CA GLY A 15 39.11 -6.51 -8.88
C GLY A 15 39.97 -6.65 -10.15
N PRO A 16 40.79 -7.72 -10.26
CA PRO A 16 41.88 -7.79 -11.23
C PRO A 16 41.40 -8.10 -12.66
N ALA A 17 42.25 -7.68 -13.61
CA ALA A 17 42.04 -7.72 -15.05
C ALA A 17 41.63 -9.10 -15.61
N GLY A 18 40.73 -9.11 -16.60
CA GLY A 18 40.77 -10.16 -17.63
C GLY A 18 39.48 -10.72 -18.23
N TYR A 19 38.27 -10.20 -17.99
CA TYR A 19 37.07 -10.68 -18.69
C TYR A 19 36.33 -9.55 -19.42
N PRO A 20 36.09 -9.67 -20.73
CA PRO A 20 35.25 -8.71 -21.45
C PRO A 20 33.82 -8.84 -20.91
N MET A 21 33.32 -7.80 -20.25
CA MET A 21 31.90 -7.68 -19.92
C MET A 21 31.13 -7.69 -21.24
N GLY A 22 30.25 -8.69 -21.40
CA GLY A 22 29.27 -8.70 -22.48
C GLY A 22 28.38 -7.45 -22.42
N PRO A 23 27.72 -7.08 -23.53
CA PRO A 23 26.86 -5.91 -23.55
C PRO A 23 25.82 -6.03 -22.43
N MET A 24 25.88 -5.09 -21.49
CA MET A 24 24.85 -4.90 -20.48
C MET A 24 23.54 -4.74 -21.23
N GLY A 25 22.60 -5.66 -21.01
CA GLY A 25 21.28 -5.60 -21.63
C GLY A 25 20.64 -4.23 -21.39
N PRO A 26 19.69 -3.80 -22.23
CA PRO A 26 19.00 -2.54 -22.00
C PRO A 26 18.47 -2.51 -20.55
N PRO A 27 18.62 -1.38 -19.84
CA PRO A 27 18.07 -1.25 -18.50
C PRO A 27 16.58 -1.62 -18.53
N ALA A 28 16.12 -2.30 -17.48
CA ALA A 28 14.70 -2.60 -17.35
C ALA A 28 13.88 -1.32 -17.54
N PRO A 29 12.75 -1.37 -18.27
CA PRO A 29 11.93 -0.18 -18.47
C PRO A 29 11.58 0.43 -17.11
N PRO A 30 11.54 1.77 -16.99
CA PRO A 30 11.12 2.44 -15.76
C PRO A 30 9.78 1.87 -15.31
N ILE A 31 9.67 1.51 -14.02
CA ILE A 31 8.40 1.10 -13.44
C ILE A 31 7.46 2.29 -13.58
N ASP A 32 6.39 2.14 -14.34
CA ASP A 32 5.38 3.19 -14.53
C ASP A 32 4.24 3.00 -13.53
N PHE A 33 3.55 4.07 -13.18
CA PHE A 33 2.41 4.02 -12.25
C PHE A 33 1.35 3.02 -12.71
N LYS A 34 1.18 2.85 -14.03
CA LYS A 34 0.30 1.83 -14.61
C LYS A 34 0.62 0.40 -14.13
N GLN A 35 1.90 0.07 -13.93
CA GLN A 35 2.30 -1.24 -13.41
C GLN A 35 1.85 -1.43 -11.96
N LEU A 36 1.95 -0.39 -11.13
CA LEU A 36 1.41 -0.42 -9.76
C LEU A 36 -0.11 -0.64 -9.77
N GLN A 37 -0.83 0.06 -10.64
CA GLN A 37 -2.28 -0.12 -10.78
C GLN A 37 -2.65 -1.55 -11.21
N GLU A 38 -1.91 -2.09 -12.18
CA GLU A 38 -2.09 -3.45 -12.68
C GLU A 38 -1.76 -4.48 -11.59
N GLU A 39 -0.67 -4.29 -10.85
CA GLU A 39 -0.30 -5.15 -9.72
C GLU A 39 -1.42 -5.21 -8.67
N VAL A 40 -1.89 -4.05 -8.19
CA VAL A 40 -2.99 -3.97 -7.21
C VAL A 40 -4.23 -4.68 -7.74
N SER A 41 -4.58 -4.45 -9.00
CA SER A 41 -5.75 -5.06 -9.64
C SER A 41 -5.62 -6.58 -9.70
N GLN A 42 -4.47 -7.10 -10.14
CA GLN A 42 -4.20 -8.54 -10.19
C GLN A 42 -4.26 -9.20 -8.81
N LYS A 43 -3.74 -8.54 -7.77
CA LYS A 43 -3.81 -9.06 -6.39
C LYS A 43 -5.24 -9.19 -5.90
N VAL A 44 -6.06 -8.17 -6.15
CA VAL A 44 -7.48 -8.16 -5.78
C VAL A 44 -8.25 -9.22 -6.55
N GLU A 45 -8.05 -9.31 -7.86
CA GLU A 45 -8.70 -10.30 -8.72
C GLU A 45 -8.32 -11.73 -8.30
N ALA A 46 -7.04 -11.99 -8.06
CA ALA A 46 -6.56 -13.32 -7.68
C ALA A 46 -7.07 -13.79 -6.31
N ALA A 47 -7.42 -12.87 -5.40
CA ALA A 47 -7.92 -13.23 -4.08
C ALA A 47 -9.33 -13.82 -4.12
N GLU A 48 -10.16 -13.37 -5.07
CA GLU A 48 -11.55 -13.80 -5.25
C GLU A 48 -12.29 -14.03 -3.91
N LEU A 49 -12.11 -13.15 -2.92
CA LEU A 49 -12.58 -13.39 -1.54
C LEU A 49 -14.11 -13.65 -1.54
N SER A 50 -14.56 -14.66 -0.80
CA SER A 50 -16.00 -14.85 -0.61
C SER A 50 -16.59 -13.65 0.14
N LYS A 51 -17.87 -13.32 -0.09
CA LYS A 51 -18.53 -12.19 0.61
C LYS A 51 -18.45 -12.31 2.14
N GLY A 52 -18.54 -13.54 2.67
CA GLY A 52 -18.39 -13.79 4.10
C GLY A 52 -16.98 -13.48 4.60
N LEU A 53 -15.95 -13.88 3.83
CA LEU A 53 -14.55 -13.63 4.18
C LEU A 53 -14.19 -12.15 4.07
N HIS A 54 -14.73 -11.42 3.09
CA HIS A 54 -14.54 -9.97 2.95
C HIS A 54 -14.91 -9.22 4.24
N GLY A 55 -16.12 -9.43 4.76
CA GLY A 55 -16.59 -8.71 5.94
C GLY A 55 -15.80 -9.05 7.21
N VAL A 56 -15.40 -10.32 7.36
CA VAL A 56 -14.56 -10.77 8.48
C VAL A 56 -13.19 -10.15 8.40
N VAL A 57 -12.52 -10.22 7.24
CA VAL A 57 -11.20 -9.63 7.04
C VAL A 57 -11.25 -8.11 7.27
N PHE A 58 -12.21 -7.43 6.67
CA PHE A 58 -12.35 -5.98 6.78
C PHE A 58 -12.53 -5.52 8.24
N SER A 59 -13.48 -6.12 8.96
CA SER A 59 -13.79 -5.68 10.34
C SER A 59 -12.64 -5.94 11.30
N ASN A 60 -11.93 -7.06 11.14
CA ASN A 60 -10.79 -7.40 12.00
C ASN A 60 -9.56 -6.56 11.66
N LEU A 61 -9.29 -6.28 10.38
CA LEU A 61 -8.23 -5.35 9.98
C LEU A 61 -8.50 -3.94 10.50
N GLN A 62 -9.74 -3.46 10.40
CA GLN A 62 -10.12 -2.16 10.96
C GLN A 62 -9.81 -2.07 12.46
N ALA A 63 -10.09 -3.13 13.21
CA ALA A 63 -9.77 -3.20 14.64
C ALA A 63 -8.26 -3.22 14.95
N MET A 64 -7.43 -3.60 13.97
CA MET A 64 -5.98 -3.73 14.10
C MET A 64 -5.20 -2.53 13.55
N LEU A 65 -5.81 -1.65 12.75
CA LEU A 65 -5.09 -0.51 12.16
C LEU A 65 -4.48 0.45 13.20
N GLY A 66 -4.98 0.46 14.44
CA GLY A 66 -4.37 1.21 15.54
C GLY A 66 -3.28 0.45 16.31
N ASP A 67 -2.98 -0.80 15.94
CA ASP A 67 -2.06 -1.70 16.63
C ASP A 67 -1.07 -2.34 15.64
N CYS A 68 0.04 -1.62 15.40
CA CYS A 68 1.10 -2.05 14.47
C CYS A 68 1.67 -3.42 14.84
N LYS A 69 1.74 -3.73 16.14
CA LYS A 69 2.22 -5.02 16.61
C LYS A 69 1.24 -6.12 16.21
N ALA A 70 -0.06 -5.90 16.36
CA ALA A 70 -1.05 -6.88 15.92
C ALA A 70 -0.98 -7.11 14.40
N LEU A 71 -0.79 -6.06 13.60
CA LEU A 71 -0.61 -6.18 12.14
C LEU A 71 0.66 -6.99 11.78
N GLN A 72 1.79 -6.70 12.43
CA GLN A 72 3.04 -7.43 12.26
C GLN A 72 2.88 -8.91 12.67
N ASP A 73 2.30 -9.17 13.84
CA ASP A 73 2.05 -10.53 14.34
C ASP A 73 1.19 -11.33 13.34
N LEU A 74 0.19 -10.69 12.72
CA LEU A 74 -0.61 -11.33 11.65
C LEU A 74 0.22 -11.63 10.40
N MET A 75 1.07 -10.70 9.96
CA MET A 75 1.95 -10.90 8.81
C MET A 75 2.87 -12.11 9.04
N ASP A 76 3.56 -12.14 10.17
CA ASP A 76 4.48 -13.22 10.55
C ASP A 76 3.78 -14.59 10.55
N LYS A 77 2.51 -14.64 10.98
CA LYS A 77 1.75 -15.89 11.07
C LYS A 77 1.16 -16.33 9.75
N LEU A 78 0.86 -15.39 8.85
CA LEU A 78 0.47 -15.68 7.47
C LEU A 78 1.62 -16.28 6.67
N GLU A 79 2.88 -15.94 6.96
CA GLU A 79 4.05 -16.51 6.28
C GLU A 79 4.29 -17.99 6.61
N LEU A 80 3.81 -18.47 7.76
CA LEU A 80 3.95 -19.87 8.20
C LEU A 80 3.02 -20.83 7.43
N GLU A 81 3.45 -22.09 7.31
CA GLU A 81 2.65 -23.20 6.79
C GLU A 81 2.70 -24.41 7.75
N PRO A 82 1.55 -24.86 8.31
CA PRO A 82 0.24 -24.19 8.29
C PRO A 82 0.29 -22.84 9.01
N PHE A 83 -0.73 -22.00 8.83
CA PHE A 83 -0.83 -20.75 9.58
C PHE A 83 -0.63 -20.98 11.07
N GLY A 84 0.09 -20.07 11.72
CA GLY A 84 0.25 -20.11 13.17
C GLY A 84 -1.06 -19.80 13.92
N HIS A 85 -1.00 -19.87 15.24
CA HIS A 85 -2.11 -19.44 16.11
C HIS A 85 -1.92 -17.99 16.54
N LEU A 86 -3.03 -17.24 16.58
CA LEU A 86 -3.13 -15.92 17.19
C LEU A 86 -4.44 -15.84 17.97
N ASP A 87 -4.45 -14.99 18.99
CA ASP A 87 -5.68 -14.59 19.67
C ASP A 87 -6.24 -13.30 19.04
N GLY A 88 -7.51 -13.00 19.31
CA GLY A 88 -8.13 -11.75 18.90
C GLY A 88 -8.41 -11.61 17.38
N PRO A 89 -8.37 -10.38 16.84
CA PRO A 89 -8.76 -10.11 15.45
C PRO A 89 -7.90 -10.85 14.42
N GLY A 90 -6.58 -10.90 14.61
CA GLY A 90 -5.67 -11.63 13.73
C GLY A 90 -5.95 -13.13 13.71
N GLY A 91 -6.24 -13.73 14.87
CA GLY A 91 -6.64 -15.14 14.97
C GLY A 91 -7.96 -15.45 14.24
N THR A 92 -8.90 -14.51 14.28
CA THR A 92 -10.18 -14.63 13.58
C THR A 92 -9.98 -14.64 12.06
N ILE A 93 -9.11 -13.76 11.54
CA ILE A 93 -8.72 -13.74 10.12
C ILE A 93 -8.09 -15.08 9.73
N LEU A 94 -7.09 -15.55 10.47
CA LEU A 94 -6.40 -16.82 10.18
C LEU A 94 -7.38 -18.00 10.18
N THR A 95 -8.26 -18.07 11.16
CA THR A 95 -9.27 -19.13 11.28
C THR A 95 -10.21 -19.13 10.08
N GLU A 96 -10.63 -17.96 9.60
CA GLU A 96 -11.54 -17.87 8.45
C GLU A 96 -10.83 -18.20 7.14
N LEU A 97 -9.57 -17.80 6.98
CA LEU A 97 -8.74 -18.20 5.84
C LEU A 97 -8.53 -19.72 5.77
N GLN A 98 -8.38 -20.41 6.92
CA GLN A 98 -8.26 -21.88 6.96
C GLN A 98 -9.54 -22.60 6.50
N LYS A 99 -10.71 -21.98 6.68
CA LYS A 99 -12.00 -22.53 6.24
C LYS A 99 -12.24 -22.33 4.75
N ASP A 100 -11.55 -21.40 4.11
CA ASP A 100 -11.67 -21.19 2.66
C ASP A 100 -11.20 -22.46 1.95
N SER A 101 -12.15 -23.17 1.33
CA SER A 101 -11.95 -24.45 0.64
C SER A 101 -10.95 -24.38 -0.54
N ARG A 102 -10.50 -23.18 -0.90
CA ARG A 102 -9.45 -22.93 -1.88
C ARG A 102 -8.03 -23.06 -1.30
N TYR A 103 -7.90 -23.55 -0.08
CA TYR A 103 -6.62 -24.04 0.44
C TYR A 103 -6.27 -25.36 -0.28
N PRO A 104 -5.51 -25.27 -1.38
CA PRO A 104 -4.07 -25.07 -1.28
C PRO A 104 -3.48 -23.98 -2.21
N GLY A 105 -4.22 -22.92 -2.56
CA GLY A 105 -3.86 -22.02 -3.66
C GLY A 105 -4.06 -20.51 -3.47
N VAL A 106 -3.20 -19.88 -2.66
CA VAL A 106 -2.47 -18.64 -3.03
C VAL A 106 -3.22 -17.29 -2.87
N GLY A 107 -4.35 -17.03 -3.55
CA GLY A 107 -4.92 -15.68 -3.72
C GLY A 107 -5.09 -14.80 -2.45
N SER A 108 -5.98 -15.21 -1.55
CA SER A 108 -6.37 -14.45 -0.34
C SER A 108 -5.19 -14.18 0.61
N LYS A 109 -4.33 -15.19 0.80
CA LYS A 109 -3.11 -15.08 1.61
C LYS A 109 -2.18 -14.02 1.01
N PHE A 110 -1.95 -14.06 -0.31
CA PHE A 110 -1.06 -13.09 -0.95
C PHE A 110 -1.63 -11.69 -1.02
N LEU A 111 -2.96 -11.52 -1.11
CA LEU A 111 -3.57 -10.20 -0.99
C LEU A 111 -3.36 -9.62 0.41
N LEU A 112 -3.51 -10.44 1.46
CA LEU A 112 -3.31 -9.99 2.84
C LEU A 112 -1.84 -9.69 3.13
N LEU A 113 -0.91 -10.54 2.68
CA LEU A 113 0.52 -10.24 2.80
C LEU A 113 0.88 -8.96 2.05
N TYR A 114 0.38 -8.78 0.82
CA TYR A 114 0.59 -7.56 0.05
C TYR A 114 0.07 -6.30 0.78
N LEU A 115 -1.13 -6.39 1.36
CA LEU A 115 -1.69 -5.29 2.16
C LEU A 115 -0.85 -5.01 3.42
N LEU A 116 -0.44 -6.05 4.14
CA LEU A 116 0.34 -5.89 5.37
C LEU A 116 1.73 -5.32 5.09
N GLU A 117 2.40 -5.78 4.04
CA GLU A 117 3.66 -5.21 3.55
C GLU A 117 3.51 -3.71 3.25
N ALA A 118 2.43 -3.32 2.55
CA ALA A 118 2.15 -1.91 2.28
C ALA A 118 1.86 -1.11 3.56
N LEU A 119 1.14 -1.69 4.53
CA LEU A 119 0.87 -1.07 5.82
C LEU A 119 2.16 -0.88 6.65
N MET A 120 3.14 -1.78 6.54
CA MET A 120 4.42 -1.67 7.26
C MET A 120 5.34 -0.58 6.70
N VAL A 121 5.08 -0.09 5.49
CA VAL A 121 5.77 1.11 4.94
C VAL A 121 5.22 2.39 5.55
N LEU A 122 3.97 2.38 6.02
CA LEU A 122 3.30 3.56 6.56
C LEU A 122 3.65 3.80 8.03
N SER A 123 3.62 5.06 8.47
CA SER A 123 3.88 5.42 9.85
C SER A 123 2.71 5.05 10.79
N ASP A 124 2.97 4.90 12.09
CA ASP A 124 1.93 4.68 13.10
C ASP A 124 0.83 5.77 13.05
N ILE A 125 1.22 7.00 12.71
CA ILE A 125 0.30 8.13 12.52
C ILE A 125 -0.61 7.85 11.31
N GLN A 126 -0.05 7.43 10.17
CA GLN A 126 -0.83 7.08 8.99
C GLN A 126 -1.78 5.92 9.23
N LEU A 127 -1.37 4.92 10.00
CA LEU A 127 -2.22 3.78 10.35
C LEU A 127 -3.44 4.22 11.20
N GLY A 128 -3.22 5.12 12.17
CA GLY A 128 -4.30 5.76 12.92
C GLY A 128 -5.22 6.65 12.07
N LEU A 129 -4.67 7.36 11.08
CA LEU A 129 -5.45 8.15 10.12
C LEU A 129 -6.26 7.27 9.16
N LEU A 130 -5.71 6.13 8.71
CA LEU A 130 -6.43 5.15 7.90
C LEU A 130 -7.63 4.55 8.63
N ALA A 131 -7.50 4.29 9.94
CA ALA A 131 -8.63 3.87 10.76
C ALA A 131 -9.76 4.91 10.75
N GLN A 132 -9.42 6.21 10.86
CA GLN A 132 -10.40 7.30 10.77
C GLN A 132 -11.00 7.42 9.36
N SER A 133 -10.19 7.23 8.31
CA SER A 133 -10.67 7.21 6.92
C SER A 133 -11.71 6.13 6.66
N LEU A 134 -11.56 4.96 7.28
CA LEU A 134 -12.53 3.87 7.22
C LEU A 134 -13.85 4.24 7.90
N GLU A 135 -13.78 4.83 9.10
CA GLU A 135 -14.96 5.29 9.84
C GLU A 135 -15.74 6.36 9.08
N LYS A 136 -15.02 7.30 8.45
CA LYS A 136 -15.60 8.37 7.63
C LYS A 136 -16.05 7.91 6.25
N ARG A 137 -15.69 6.69 5.83
CA ARG A 137 -15.98 6.10 4.51
C ARG A 137 -15.45 6.92 3.33
N ILE A 138 -14.25 7.48 3.49
CA ILE A 138 -13.61 8.38 2.50
C ILE A 138 -12.46 7.74 1.71
N LEU A 139 -12.27 6.42 1.82
CA LEU A 139 -11.17 5.71 1.14
C LEU A 139 -11.15 5.92 -0.38
N LEU A 140 -12.31 5.91 -1.04
CA LEU A 140 -12.40 6.06 -2.49
C LEU A 140 -11.93 7.46 -2.95
N PRO A 141 -12.48 8.56 -2.40
CA PRO A 141 -11.94 9.90 -2.63
C PRO A 141 -10.42 10.02 -2.36
N GLN A 142 -9.93 9.45 -1.25
CA GLN A 142 -8.50 9.47 -0.92
C GLN A 142 -7.66 8.73 -1.95
N ARG A 143 -8.07 7.52 -2.36
CA ARG A 143 -7.38 6.73 -3.38
C ARG A 143 -7.29 7.49 -4.70
N ASP A 144 -8.39 8.12 -5.11
CA ASP A 144 -8.44 8.86 -6.37
C ASP A 144 -7.58 10.13 -6.32
N LEU A 145 -7.51 10.80 -5.17
CA LEU A 145 -6.59 11.90 -4.92
C LEU A 145 -5.13 11.45 -5.02
N VAL A 146 -4.75 10.38 -4.29
CA VAL A 146 -3.38 9.83 -4.32
C VAL A 146 -2.99 9.40 -5.73
N ARG A 147 -3.90 8.76 -6.48
CA ARG A 147 -3.71 8.43 -7.90
C ARG A 147 -3.37 9.68 -8.71
N SER A 148 -4.12 10.77 -8.53
CA SER A 148 -3.91 12.02 -9.29
C SER A 148 -2.56 12.69 -9.02
N ILE A 149 -1.94 12.39 -7.87
CA ILE A 149 -0.60 12.85 -7.52
C ILE A 149 0.44 11.91 -8.14
N LEU A 150 0.27 10.59 -7.98
CA LEU A 150 1.24 9.60 -8.46
C LEU A 150 1.34 9.56 -9.99
N GLU A 151 0.21 9.50 -10.69
CA GLU A 151 0.19 9.29 -12.15
C GLU A 151 1.08 10.27 -12.94
N PRO A 152 1.04 11.61 -12.72
CA PRO A 152 1.93 12.53 -13.42
C PRO A 152 3.36 12.59 -12.85
N ASN A 153 3.60 12.14 -11.61
CA ASN A 153 4.88 12.35 -10.91
C ASN A 153 5.69 11.07 -10.68
N PHE A 154 5.16 9.87 -11.00
CA PHE A 154 5.74 8.58 -10.60
C PHE A 154 7.20 8.38 -11.04
N ASN A 155 7.55 8.87 -12.22
CA ASN A 155 8.90 8.79 -12.77
C ASN A 155 9.69 10.10 -12.63
N CYS A 156 9.16 11.05 -11.85
CA CYS A 156 9.77 12.35 -11.67
C CYS A 156 10.81 12.30 -10.55
N SER A 157 12.08 12.43 -10.92
CA SER A 157 13.22 12.45 -10.00
C SER A 157 13.55 13.84 -9.44
N GLN A 158 12.68 14.83 -9.70
CA GLN A 158 12.89 16.22 -9.31
C GLN A 158 11.71 16.76 -8.53
N ASN A 159 11.99 17.67 -7.61
CA ASN A 159 10.95 18.37 -6.87
C ASN A 159 10.10 19.21 -7.82
N THR A 160 8.81 18.86 -7.94
CA THR A 160 7.93 19.43 -8.96
C THR A 160 6.65 19.96 -8.31
N PRO A 161 6.33 21.26 -8.47
CA PRO A 161 5.08 21.80 -7.96
C PRO A 161 3.88 21.13 -8.63
N PHE A 162 2.87 20.77 -7.85
CA PHE A 162 1.59 20.31 -8.36
C PHE A 162 0.44 21.03 -7.67
N THR A 163 -0.76 20.87 -8.22
CA THR A 163 -1.99 21.42 -7.64
C THR A 163 -3.05 20.33 -7.65
N LEU A 164 -3.63 20.07 -6.47
CA LEU A 164 -4.73 19.15 -6.29
C LEU A 164 -5.98 19.68 -6.97
N GLN A 165 -6.69 18.77 -7.64
CA GLN A 165 -7.91 19.10 -8.36
C GLN A 165 -9.05 19.37 -7.36
N PRO A 166 -9.74 20.52 -7.44
CA PRO A 166 -10.85 20.86 -6.55
C PRO A 166 -11.94 19.78 -6.51
N GLU A 167 -12.18 19.11 -7.63
CA GLU A 167 -13.19 18.05 -7.77
C GLU A 167 -12.86 16.83 -6.90
N LEU A 168 -11.58 16.52 -6.70
CA LEU A 168 -11.10 15.43 -5.84
C LEU A 168 -11.07 15.84 -4.37
N LEU A 169 -10.94 17.13 -4.08
CA LEU A 169 -10.99 17.68 -2.72
C LEU A 169 -12.42 17.87 -2.20
N ALA A 170 -13.39 18.16 -3.08
CA ALA A 170 -14.79 18.38 -2.72
C ALA A 170 -15.44 17.27 -1.86
N PRO A 171 -15.23 15.97 -2.13
CA PRO A 171 -15.77 14.90 -1.26
C PRO A 171 -15.03 14.74 0.07
N LEU A 172 -13.87 15.38 0.24
CA LEU A 172 -13.02 15.24 1.42
C LEU A 172 -13.18 16.40 2.41
N GLN A 173 -14.05 17.38 2.20
CA GLN A 173 -14.06 18.60 3.02
C GLN A 173 -14.25 18.39 4.54
N GLY A 174 -13.80 19.36 5.33
CA GLY A 174 -13.84 19.32 6.79
C GLY A 174 -12.81 18.33 7.35
N GLU A 175 -13.19 17.55 8.36
CA GLU A 175 -12.28 16.57 9.00
C GLU A 175 -11.70 15.54 8.02
N GLY A 176 -12.42 15.20 6.93
CA GLY A 176 -11.91 14.29 5.91
C GLY A 176 -10.66 14.83 5.20
N LEU A 177 -10.52 16.15 5.12
CA LEU A 177 -9.45 16.83 4.41
C LEU A 177 -8.24 16.85 5.32
N ASP A 178 -8.46 17.16 6.59
CA ASP A 178 -7.43 17.12 7.63
C ASP A 178 -6.83 15.71 7.73
N ILE A 179 -7.67 14.66 7.73
CA ILE A 179 -7.20 13.26 7.72
C ILE A 179 -6.39 12.98 6.45
N THR A 180 -6.88 13.40 5.29
CA THR A 180 -6.21 13.13 4.01
C THR A 180 -4.88 13.87 3.89
N TYR A 181 -4.82 15.12 4.34
CA TYR A 181 -3.59 15.91 4.32
C TYR A 181 -2.59 15.34 5.32
N GLY A 182 -3.02 14.90 6.50
CA GLY A 182 -2.14 14.17 7.43
C GLY A 182 -1.56 12.88 6.80
N LEU A 183 -2.34 12.12 6.04
CA LEU A 183 -1.83 10.94 5.33
C LEU A 183 -0.75 11.31 4.30
N LEU A 184 -0.96 12.38 3.55
CA LEU A 184 -0.03 12.87 2.53
C LEU A 184 1.22 13.52 3.14
N ASP A 185 1.08 14.23 4.25
CA ASP A 185 2.18 14.84 5.00
C ASP A 185 3.15 13.78 5.51
N GLU A 186 2.62 12.69 6.06
CA GLU A 186 3.42 11.56 6.52
C GLU A 186 4.04 10.76 5.37
N CYS A 187 3.55 10.91 4.13
CA CYS A 187 4.27 10.43 2.94
C CYS A 187 5.43 11.36 2.53
N GLY A 188 5.64 12.49 3.20
CA GLY A 188 6.70 13.45 2.88
C GLY A 188 6.26 14.59 1.95
N LEU A 189 4.99 14.69 1.60
CA LEU A 189 4.47 15.86 0.88
C LEU A 189 4.26 17.01 1.87
N GLN A 190 4.36 18.26 1.42
CA GLN A 190 4.06 19.41 2.28
C GLN A 190 2.66 19.91 2.00
N MET A 191 1.70 19.52 2.83
CA MET A 191 0.30 19.92 2.70
C MET A 191 0.01 21.16 3.55
N GLU A 192 -0.75 22.08 2.98
CA GLU A 192 -1.19 23.29 3.68
C GLU A 192 -2.72 23.32 3.71
N PRO A 193 -3.37 23.42 4.89
CA PRO A 193 -4.83 23.32 5.02
C PRO A 193 -5.65 24.25 4.12
N ASN A 194 -5.09 25.40 3.74
CA ASN A 194 -5.77 26.42 2.93
C ASN A 194 -5.23 26.51 1.48
N SER A 195 -4.41 25.55 1.06
CA SER A 195 -3.81 25.53 -0.27
C SER A 195 -4.02 24.17 -0.92
N PRO A 196 -4.47 24.13 -2.19
CA PRO A 196 -4.44 22.90 -2.98
C PRO A 196 -3.04 22.64 -3.57
N ARG A 197 -2.06 23.51 -3.33
CA ARG A 197 -0.72 23.40 -3.91
C ARG A 197 0.21 22.67 -2.95
N SER A 198 1.07 21.85 -3.52
CA SER A 198 2.18 21.21 -2.83
C SER A 198 3.30 20.95 -3.83
N THR A 199 4.39 20.39 -3.35
CA THR A 199 5.56 20.04 -4.16
C THR A 199 5.76 18.53 -4.06
N TRP A 200 5.86 17.88 -5.21
CA TRP A 200 6.28 16.49 -5.30
C TRP A 200 7.69 16.35 -4.77
N ASP A 201 7.92 15.36 -3.93
CA ASP A 201 9.24 14.91 -3.49
C ASP A 201 9.44 13.47 -4.00
N PRO A 202 10.53 13.15 -4.73
CA PRO A 202 10.83 11.79 -5.14
C PRO A 202 10.89 10.79 -3.97
N GLU A 203 11.27 11.22 -2.76
CA GLU A 203 11.27 10.36 -1.56
C GLU A 203 9.85 9.96 -1.13
N ALA A 204 8.83 10.73 -1.53
CA ALA A 204 7.43 10.42 -1.26
C ALA A 204 6.87 9.29 -2.14
N GLN A 205 7.59 8.87 -3.18
CA GLN A 205 7.08 7.89 -4.15
C GLN A 205 6.75 6.54 -3.50
N GLU A 206 7.65 5.99 -2.69
CA GLU A 206 7.46 4.71 -2.00
C GLU A 206 6.27 4.75 -1.03
N PRO A 207 6.22 5.68 -0.04
CA PRO A 207 5.10 5.73 0.89
C PRO A 207 3.77 6.08 0.22
N LEU A 208 3.74 6.93 -0.82
CA LEU A 208 2.50 7.18 -1.57
C LEU A 208 2.04 5.95 -2.37
N SER A 209 2.98 5.15 -2.91
CA SER A 209 2.64 3.90 -3.60
C SER A 209 2.04 2.88 -2.63
N ALA A 210 2.63 2.75 -1.44
CA ALA A 210 2.11 1.93 -0.37
C ALA A 210 0.72 2.41 0.11
N LEU A 211 0.53 3.72 0.26
CA LEU A 211 -0.76 4.32 0.59
C LEU A 211 -1.81 4.05 -0.50
N TYR A 212 -1.44 4.20 -1.78
CA TYR A 212 -2.33 3.90 -2.91
C TYR A 212 -2.77 2.44 -2.92
N GLY A 213 -1.83 1.50 -2.75
CA GLY A 213 -2.11 0.07 -2.66
C GLY A 213 -3.03 -0.25 -1.50
N THR A 214 -2.72 0.28 -0.31
CA THR A 214 -3.51 0.12 0.92
C THR A 214 -4.94 0.62 0.73
N LEU A 215 -5.13 1.85 0.28
CA LEU A 215 -6.46 2.44 0.05
C LEU A 215 -7.25 1.64 -0.98
N SER A 216 -6.60 1.15 -2.03
CA SER A 216 -7.24 0.35 -3.07
C SER A 216 -7.74 -0.98 -2.53
N VAL A 217 -6.90 -1.73 -1.79
CA VAL A 217 -7.30 -3.02 -1.23
C VAL A 217 -8.36 -2.85 -0.14
N LEU A 218 -8.18 -1.90 0.79
CA LEU A 218 -9.16 -1.63 1.84
C LEU A 218 -10.51 -1.20 1.26
N ARG A 219 -10.51 -0.44 0.15
CA ARG A 219 -11.75 -0.07 -0.53
C ARG A 219 -12.48 -1.29 -1.08
N GLN A 220 -11.78 -2.21 -1.73
CA GLN A 220 -12.37 -3.45 -2.24
C GLN A 220 -12.89 -4.34 -1.11
N LEU A 221 -12.20 -4.36 0.04
CA LEU A 221 -12.67 -5.06 1.23
C LEU A 221 -13.95 -4.44 1.82
N ALA A 222 -14.12 -3.12 1.69
CA ALA A 222 -15.29 -2.39 2.20
C ALA A 222 -16.54 -2.44 1.29
N GLU A 223 -16.41 -2.78 0.01
CA GLU A 223 -17.51 -2.76 -0.98
C GLU A 223 -18.31 -4.07 -1.09
N ALA A 224 -17.90 -5.14 -0.39
CA ALA A 224 -18.38 -6.51 -0.61
C ALA A 224 -19.69 -6.90 0.12
#